data_AF-A0AAV6L2E5-F1
#
_entry.id   AF-A0AAV6L2E5-F1
#
_cell.length_a   1.000
_cell.length_b   1.000
_cell.length_c   1.000
_cell.angle_alpha   90.00
_cell.angle_beta   90.00
_cell.angle_gamma   90.00
#
_symmetry.space_group_name_H-M   'P 1'
#
loop_
_entity.id
_entity.type
_entity.pdbx_description
1 polymer ?
#
loop_
_entity_poly.entity_id
_entity_poly.type
_entity_poly.pdbx_seq_one_letter_code
_entity_poly.pdbx_strand_id
1 'polypeptide(L)'
;MTGLWQVIAEFEEEWADGKVQGWDNEGQENGHVSAQPSGIDLDYYSTVEELMEVGPERLKEALAALGLKTGGTFQQRAERLFLTKHTPLEQLDRKHFAKGSRGAEQNGFAATPQQAESSKAIAFTEAKIIKLCDLLHETIVRTKENVEKKQALTYEEMEAEREEEDIQADSESDDEEQQIYNPLKLPMGWDGKPIPYWLYKLHGLGQEFKCEICGNHSYWGRRAYERHFKEWRHQHGMRCLGIPNTKNFNEITSIEEAKVLWEGIQEKQGVNKWRPELEEEYEDKEGNIYNKKTYTDLQRQGLI
;
A
#
# COMPACT_ATOMS: atom_id res chain seq x y z
N MET A 1 -15.15 4.23 22.72
CA MET A 1 -16.08 4.77 21.70
C MET A 1 -16.33 6.28 21.84
N THR A 2 -15.67 7.00 22.76
CA THR A 2 -15.92 8.42 23.07
C THR A 2 -14.97 9.41 22.39
N GLY A 3 -13.71 9.04 22.14
CA GLY A 3 -12.71 9.98 21.62
C GLY A 3 -12.94 10.46 20.18
N LEU A 4 -13.49 9.61 19.30
CA LEU A 4 -13.64 9.96 17.88
C LEU A 4 -14.77 10.98 17.64
N TRP A 5 -15.85 10.91 18.44
CA TRP A 5 -16.95 11.87 18.38
C TRP A 5 -16.54 13.23 18.94
N GLN A 6 -15.65 13.25 19.92
CA GLN A 6 -15.12 14.47 20.51
C GLN A 6 -14.31 15.28 19.48
N VAL A 7 -13.45 14.63 18.69
CA VAL A 7 -12.65 15.29 17.63
C VAL A 7 -13.53 15.88 16.53
N ILE A 8 -14.65 15.22 16.21
CA ILE A 8 -15.59 15.71 15.20
C ILE A 8 -16.30 16.97 15.70
N ALA A 9 -16.77 16.94 16.95
CA ALA A 9 -17.47 18.08 17.55
C ALA A 9 -16.53 19.29 17.74
N GLU A 10 -15.31 19.06 18.24
CA GLU A 10 -14.28 20.10 18.40
C GLU A 10 -13.94 20.74 17.04
N PHE A 11 -13.74 19.94 15.98
CA PHE A 11 -13.48 20.47 14.64
C PHE A 11 -14.66 21.26 14.06
N GLU A 12 -15.90 20.80 14.23
CA GLU A 12 -17.07 21.50 13.71
C GLU A 12 -17.25 22.87 14.36
N GLU A 13 -16.95 22.98 15.65
CA GLU A 13 -16.95 24.25 16.40
C GLU A 13 -15.82 25.18 15.93
N GLU A 14 -14.58 24.68 15.84
CA GLU A 14 -13.43 25.45 15.38
C GLU A 14 -13.54 25.90 13.92
N TRP A 15 -14.13 25.06 13.06
CA TRP A 15 -14.39 25.38 11.65
C TRP A 15 -15.47 26.44 11.50
N ALA A 16 -16.52 26.39 12.34
CA ALA A 16 -17.56 27.42 12.36
C ALA A 16 -17.02 28.78 12.84
N ASP A 17 -16.10 28.75 13.81
CA ASP A 17 -15.43 29.94 14.34
C ASP A 17 -14.28 30.45 13.46
N GLY A 18 -13.86 29.68 12.44
CA GLY A 18 -12.75 30.02 11.56
C GLY A 18 -11.40 30.07 12.29
N LYS A 19 -11.22 29.22 13.31
CA LYS A 19 -10.04 29.12 14.19
C LYS A 19 -9.20 27.85 13.91
N VAL A 20 -9.50 27.15 12.83
CA VAL A 20 -8.74 25.95 12.45
C VAL A 20 -7.39 26.42 11.97
N GLN A 21 -6.34 26.05 12.71
CA GLN A 21 -4.96 26.44 12.46
C GLN A 21 -4.59 26.26 10.98
N GLY A 22 -4.17 27.35 10.32
CA GLY A 22 -3.78 27.35 8.89
C GLY A 22 -4.94 27.45 7.89
N TRP A 23 -6.18 27.42 8.40
CA TRP A 23 -7.43 27.67 7.67
C TRP A 23 -8.18 28.90 8.22
N ASP A 24 -7.51 29.68 9.06
CA ASP A 24 -8.04 30.92 9.62
C ASP A 24 -8.39 31.89 8.49
N ASN A 25 -9.51 32.63 8.66
CA ASN A 25 -9.91 33.69 7.71
C ASN A 25 -9.03 34.94 7.79
N GLU A 26 -8.01 34.93 8.64
CA GLU A 26 -7.00 36.00 8.66
C GLU A 26 -6.16 35.89 7.39
N GLY A 27 -6.27 36.93 6.57
CA GLY A 27 -5.80 36.96 5.21
C GLY A 27 -4.38 36.43 5.06
N GLN A 28 -4.18 35.70 3.96
CA GLN A 28 -2.88 35.33 3.40
C GLN A 28 -1.83 36.42 3.64
N GLU A 29 -1.09 36.34 4.74
CA GLU A 29 0.20 36.98 4.86
C GLU A 29 1.11 36.22 3.90
N ASN A 30 1.07 36.68 2.65
CA ASN A 30 2.02 36.31 1.64
C ASN A 30 3.41 36.50 2.25
N GLY A 31 4.15 35.39 2.34
CA GLY A 31 5.60 35.41 2.42
C GLY A 31 6.17 36.11 1.18
N HIS A 32 6.12 37.43 1.17
CA HIS A 32 6.89 38.26 0.27
C HIS A 32 8.08 38.78 1.07
N VAL A 33 9.24 38.23 0.72
CA VAL A 33 10.56 38.68 1.16
C VAL A 33 10.59 40.21 1.18
N SER A 34 10.98 40.77 2.33
CA SER A 34 11.26 42.19 2.51
C SER A 34 12.36 42.62 1.54
N ALA A 35 11.95 43.22 0.43
CA ALA A 35 12.79 44.11 -0.35
C ALA A 35 12.38 45.54 0.02
N GLN A 36 13.36 46.32 0.48
CA GLN A 36 13.23 47.70 0.91
C GLN A 36 12.43 48.57 -0.09
N PRO A 37 11.70 49.61 0.37
CA PRO A 37 10.86 50.42 -0.50
C PRO A 37 11.73 51.36 -1.35
N SER A 38 11.98 50.99 -2.61
CA SER A 38 12.46 51.91 -3.64
C SER A 38 11.29 52.77 -4.17
N GLY A 39 10.54 53.40 -3.27
CA GLY A 39 9.44 54.31 -3.64
C GLY A 39 10.00 55.60 -4.20
N ILE A 40 9.64 55.95 -5.43
CA ILE A 40 9.86 57.30 -5.96
C ILE A 40 8.79 58.18 -5.31
N ASP A 41 9.19 59.17 -4.53
CA ASP A 41 8.26 60.14 -3.95
C ASP A 41 7.81 61.12 -5.05
N LEU A 42 6.53 61.04 -5.42
CA LEU A 42 5.94 61.78 -6.52
C LEU A 42 5.63 63.24 -6.17
N ASP A 43 5.68 63.63 -4.89
CA ASP A 43 5.41 65.01 -4.48
C ASP A 43 6.51 65.99 -4.94
N TYR A 44 7.72 65.48 -5.18
CA TYR A 44 8.86 66.27 -5.70
C TYR A 44 8.79 66.58 -7.20
N TYR A 45 7.89 65.95 -7.94
CA TYR A 45 7.80 66.09 -9.41
C TYR A 45 6.50 66.79 -9.80
N SER A 46 6.58 67.88 -10.57
CA SER A 46 5.40 68.65 -10.97
C SER A 46 4.93 68.31 -12.37
N THR A 47 5.80 67.73 -13.20
CA THR A 47 5.51 67.35 -14.59
C THR A 47 5.97 65.92 -14.91
N VAL A 48 5.43 65.36 -15.98
CA VAL A 48 5.82 64.02 -16.47
C VAL A 48 7.25 64.04 -17.02
N GLU A 49 7.68 65.16 -17.58
CA GLU A 49 9.01 65.36 -18.13
C GLU A 49 10.09 65.33 -17.03
N GLU A 50 9.83 65.94 -15.86
CA GLU A 50 10.75 65.87 -14.71
C GLU A 50 10.85 64.43 -14.15
N LEU A 51 9.76 63.69 -14.17
CA LEU A 51 9.73 62.30 -13.73
C LEU A 51 10.52 61.37 -14.67
N MET A 52 10.64 61.74 -15.95
CA MET A 52 11.48 61.03 -16.93
C MET A 52 12.98 61.22 -16.67
N GLU A 53 13.42 62.22 -15.91
CA GLU A 53 14.84 62.38 -15.57
C GLU A 53 15.34 61.35 -14.55
N VAL A 54 14.42 60.71 -13.80
CA VAL A 54 14.72 59.64 -12.81
C VAL A 54 15.26 58.37 -13.48
N GLY A 55 14.99 58.21 -14.78
CA GLY A 55 15.54 57.15 -15.62
C GLY A 55 14.63 55.92 -15.79
N PRO A 56 14.84 55.14 -16.87
CA PRO A 56 13.94 54.07 -17.30
C PRO A 56 13.86 52.87 -16.35
N GLU A 57 14.95 52.53 -15.67
CA GLU A 57 14.96 51.37 -14.76
C GLU A 57 14.27 51.68 -13.44
N ARG A 58 14.52 52.85 -12.84
CA ARG A 58 13.85 53.26 -11.60
C ARG A 58 12.34 53.42 -11.76
N LEU A 59 11.90 53.94 -12.92
CA LEU A 59 10.47 54.01 -13.25
C LEU A 59 9.82 52.64 -13.40
N LYS A 60 10.56 51.67 -13.96
CA LYS A 60 10.11 50.29 -14.12
C LYS A 60 10.01 49.60 -12.76
N GLU A 61 10.98 49.81 -11.87
CA GLU A 61 10.97 49.30 -10.49
C GLU A 61 9.82 49.88 -9.67
N ALA A 62 9.59 51.20 -9.73
CA ALA A 62 8.49 51.85 -9.02
C ALA A 62 7.11 51.38 -9.52
N LEU A 63 6.93 51.24 -10.84
CA LEU A 63 5.70 50.67 -11.40
C LEU A 63 5.49 49.21 -11.00
N ALA A 64 6.56 48.40 -10.97
CA ALA A 64 6.50 47.01 -10.54
C ALA A 64 6.13 46.89 -9.05
N ALA A 65 6.71 47.73 -8.19
CA ALA A 65 6.41 47.79 -6.77
C ALA A 65 4.95 48.17 -6.50
N LEU A 66 4.36 49.02 -7.35
CA LEU A 66 2.94 49.40 -7.28
C LEU A 66 2.00 48.44 -8.05
N GLY A 67 2.54 47.36 -8.63
CA GLY A 67 1.72 46.39 -9.34
C GLY A 67 1.16 46.84 -10.70
N LEU A 68 1.69 47.94 -11.23
CA LEU A 68 1.26 48.53 -12.48
C LEU A 68 2.00 47.91 -13.67
N LYS A 69 1.42 48.02 -14.86
CA LYS A 69 2.09 47.55 -16.09
C LYS A 69 3.42 48.28 -16.25
N THR A 70 4.47 47.52 -16.54
CA THR A 70 5.83 48.04 -16.77
C THR A 70 6.22 48.13 -18.25
N GLY A 71 5.32 47.72 -19.16
CA GLY A 71 5.50 47.79 -20.60
C GLY A 71 5.00 49.11 -21.23
N GLY A 72 5.44 49.39 -22.45
CA GLY A 72 5.13 50.61 -23.22
C GLY A 72 6.35 51.48 -23.47
N THR A 73 6.15 52.67 -24.04
CA THR A 73 7.21 53.65 -24.22
C THR A 73 7.66 54.24 -22.87
N PHE A 74 8.86 54.82 -22.83
CA PHE A 74 9.39 55.43 -21.62
C PHE A 74 8.45 56.50 -21.02
N GLN A 75 7.90 57.35 -21.89
CA GLN A 75 6.92 58.37 -21.53
C GLN A 75 5.62 57.76 -20.97
N GLN A 76 5.08 56.70 -21.59
CA GLN A 76 3.88 56.02 -21.09
C GLN A 76 4.06 55.40 -19.70
N ARG A 77 5.29 55.04 -19.33
CA ARG A 77 5.61 54.55 -17.97
C ARG A 77 5.63 55.70 -16.97
N ALA A 78 6.23 56.83 -17.32
CA ALA A 78 6.21 58.04 -16.50
C ALA A 78 4.77 58.57 -16.29
N GLU A 79 3.97 58.65 -17.35
CA GLU A 79 2.55 59.04 -17.27
C GLU A 79 1.75 58.10 -16.36
N ARG A 80 1.97 56.79 -16.47
CA ARG A 80 1.28 55.78 -15.65
C ARG A 80 1.63 55.88 -14.17
N LEU A 81 2.88 56.18 -13.85
CA LEU A 81 3.30 56.40 -12.47
C LEU A 81 2.80 57.76 -11.96
N PHE A 82 2.82 58.81 -12.79
CA PHE A 82 2.33 60.13 -12.41
C PHE A 82 0.81 60.15 -12.15
N LEU A 83 0.04 59.29 -12.83
CA LEU A 83 -1.39 59.11 -12.56
C LEU A 83 -1.69 58.69 -11.11
N THR A 84 -0.78 57.96 -10.46
CA THR A 84 -0.96 57.55 -9.06
C THR A 84 -0.80 58.71 -8.07
N LYS A 85 -0.26 59.86 -8.50
CA LYS A 85 -0.18 61.09 -7.69
C LYS A 85 -1.55 61.73 -7.47
N HIS A 86 -2.40 61.72 -8.50
CA HIS A 86 -3.69 62.41 -8.48
C HIS A 86 -4.88 61.47 -8.33
N THR A 87 -4.69 60.17 -8.52
CA THR A 87 -5.73 59.17 -8.40
C THR A 87 -5.21 58.03 -7.51
N PRO A 88 -5.86 57.77 -6.36
CA PRO A 88 -5.45 56.66 -5.49
C PRO A 88 -5.55 55.33 -6.26
N LEU A 89 -4.67 54.39 -5.93
CA LEU A 89 -4.53 53.12 -6.64
C LEU A 89 -5.86 52.35 -6.77
N GLU A 90 -6.74 52.48 -5.77
CA GLU A 90 -8.06 51.86 -5.73
C GLU A 90 -8.99 52.31 -6.87
N GLN A 91 -8.87 53.58 -7.29
CA GLN A 91 -9.74 54.22 -8.29
C GLN A 91 -9.20 54.13 -9.73
N LEU A 92 -8.02 53.54 -9.92
CA LEU A 92 -7.43 53.35 -11.25
C LEU A 92 -8.08 52.17 -12.00
N ASP A 93 -8.34 52.36 -13.30
CA ASP A 93 -8.88 51.31 -14.18
C ASP A 93 -7.94 50.09 -14.20
N ARG A 94 -8.53 48.89 -14.12
CA ARG A 94 -7.84 47.58 -14.17
C ARG A 94 -6.91 47.44 -15.38
N LYS A 95 -7.11 48.21 -16.45
CA LYS A 95 -6.20 48.26 -17.62
C LYS A 95 -4.79 48.73 -17.29
N HIS A 96 -4.58 49.48 -16.21
CA HIS A 96 -3.26 49.99 -15.82
C HIS A 96 -2.45 48.99 -14.99
N PHE A 97 -3.09 47.97 -14.41
CA PHE A 97 -2.45 46.96 -13.56
C PHE A 97 -1.84 45.81 -14.36
N ALA A 98 -0.71 45.28 -13.89
CA ALA A 98 -0.11 44.09 -14.45
C ALA A 98 -1.06 42.89 -14.26
N LYS A 99 -1.04 41.94 -15.20
CA LYS A 99 -1.92 40.77 -15.17
C LYS A 99 -1.60 39.94 -13.92
N GLY A 100 -2.53 39.90 -12.96
CA GLY A 100 -2.38 39.23 -11.67
C GLY A 100 -2.03 40.14 -10.47
N SER A 101 -1.89 41.46 -10.68
CA SER A 101 -1.39 42.34 -9.61
C SER A 101 -2.45 42.98 -8.71
N ARG A 102 -3.69 43.15 -9.17
CA ARG A 102 -4.82 43.21 -8.24
C ARG A 102 -5.23 41.76 -8.05
N GLY A 103 -4.91 41.20 -6.88
CA GLY A 103 -5.58 39.99 -6.40
C GLY A 103 -7.06 40.17 -6.67
N ALA A 104 -7.70 39.14 -7.24
CA ALA A 104 -9.07 39.20 -7.70
C ALA A 104 -9.94 39.89 -6.65
N GLU A 105 -10.27 41.17 -6.87
CA GLU A 105 -11.29 41.85 -6.09
C GLU A 105 -12.56 41.07 -6.35
N GLN A 106 -12.92 40.25 -5.37
CA GLN A 106 -14.28 39.98 -4.92
C GLN A 106 -15.32 40.01 -6.03
N ASN A 107 -15.10 39.22 -7.07
CA ASN A 107 -16.24 38.54 -7.66
C ASN A 107 -16.46 37.36 -6.74
N GLY A 108 -17.62 37.33 -6.08
CA GLY A 108 -18.16 36.15 -5.42
C GLY A 108 -18.33 35.01 -6.42
N PHE A 109 -17.23 34.48 -6.92
CA PHE A 109 -17.15 33.08 -7.26
C PHE A 109 -17.05 32.41 -5.90
N ALA A 110 -18.22 32.20 -5.28
CA ALA A 110 -18.35 31.15 -4.29
C ALA A 110 -17.55 29.98 -4.88
N ALA A 111 -16.55 29.48 -4.12
CA ALA A 111 -15.97 28.19 -4.42
C ALA A 111 -17.15 27.30 -4.78
N THR A 112 -17.08 26.60 -5.93
CA THR A 112 -18.16 25.67 -6.26
C THR A 112 -18.43 24.84 -5.00
N PRO A 113 -19.68 24.50 -4.65
CA PRO A 113 -19.98 23.79 -3.40
C PRO A 113 -19.01 22.62 -3.15
N GLN A 114 -18.59 21.98 -4.24
CA GLN A 114 -17.57 20.96 -4.34
C GLN A 114 -16.14 21.36 -3.90
N GLN A 115 -15.65 22.56 -4.23
CA GLN A 115 -14.35 23.06 -3.76
C GLN A 115 -14.37 23.43 -2.28
N ALA A 116 -15.45 24.07 -1.79
CA ALA A 116 -15.59 24.37 -0.37
C ALA A 116 -15.70 23.09 0.48
N GLU A 117 -16.43 22.10 -0.01
CA GLU A 117 -16.54 20.76 0.59
C GLU A 117 -15.20 20.02 0.56
N SER A 118 -14.45 20.11 -0.54
CA SER A 118 -13.10 19.56 -0.63
C SER A 118 -12.13 20.20 0.36
N SER A 119 -12.12 21.53 0.49
CA SER A 119 -11.26 22.22 1.45
C SER A 119 -11.61 21.87 2.89
N LYS A 120 -12.91 21.80 3.23
CA LYS A 120 -13.37 21.37 4.54
C LYS A 120 -12.94 19.93 4.86
N ALA A 121 -13.00 19.03 3.88
CA ALA A 121 -12.56 17.64 4.05
C ALA A 121 -11.04 17.53 4.30
N ILE A 122 -10.24 18.37 3.63
CA ILE A 122 -8.79 18.43 3.85
C ILE A 122 -8.50 18.95 5.25
N ALA A 123 -9.08 20.09 5.64
CA ALA A 123 -8.91 20.68 6.97
C ALA A 123 -9.30 19.70 8.09
N PHE A 124 -10.39 18.97 7.89
CA PHE A 124 -10.82 17.94 8.84
C PHE A 124 -9.83 16.78 8.95
N THR A 125 -9.22 16.37 7.84
CA THR A 125 -8.21 15.32 7.83
C THR A 125 -6.94 15.78 8.53
N GLU A 126 -6.53 17.03 8.31
CA GLU A 126 -5.40 17.66 8.99
C GLU A 126 -5.61 17.72 10.52
N ALA A 127 -6.77 18.21 10.97
CA ALA A 127 -7.11 18.25 12.40
C ALA A 127 -7.09 16.86 13.05
N LYS A 128 -7.58 15.84 12.35
CA LYS A 128 -7.49 14.45 12.80
C LYS A 128 -6.04 13.97 12.94
N ILE A 129 -5.20 14.27 11.95
CA ILE A 129 -3.78 13.88 11.98
C ILE A 129 -3.07 14.55 13.16
N ILE A 130 -3.30 15.85 13.38
CA ILE A 130 -2.73 16.59 14.52
C ILE A 130 -3.12 15.90 15.84
N LYS A 131 -4.41 15.61 16.03
CA LYS A 131 -4.87 14.93 17.24
C LYS A 131 -4.28 13.52 17.40
N LEU A 132 -4.15 12.77 16.31
CA LEU A 132 -3.51 11.46 16.33
C LEU A 132 -2.02 11.56 16.67
N CYS A 133 -1.32 12.58 16.17
CA CYS A 133 0.06 12.87 16.52
C CYS A 133 0.22 13.20 18.01
N ASP A 134 -0.72 13.94 18.60
CA ASP A 134 -0.71 14.21 20.05
C ASP A 134 -0.93 12.93 20.87
N LEU A 135 -1.91 12.11 20.48
CA LEU A 135 -2.21 10.85 21.17
C LEU A 135 -1.09 9.82 21.03
N LEU A 136 -0.39 9.81 19.89
CA LEU A 136 0.70 8.89 19.58
C LEU A 136 2.07 9.52 19.80
N HIS A 137 2.16 10.66 20.50
CA HIS A 137 3.41 11.41 20.66
C HIS A 137 4.55 10.54 21.20
N GLU A 138 4.29 9.75 22.25
CA GLU A 138 5.28 8.83 22.83
C GLU A 138 5.75 7.79 21.81
N THR A 139 4.83 7.22 21.02
CA THR A 139 5.16 6.24 19.97
C THR A 139 5.98 6.89 18.86
N ILE A 140 5.67 8.12 18.47
CA ILE A 140 6.40 8.87 17.42
C ILE A 140 7.83 9.17 17.89
N VAL A 141 8.01 9.59 19.15
CA VAL A 141 9.34 9.81 19.72
C VAL A 141 10.12 8.50 19.75
N ARG A 142 9.51 7.40 20.21
CA ARG A 142 10.14 6.08 20.24
C ARG A 142 10.56 5.58 18.86
N THR A 143 9.72 5.75 17.83
CA THR A 143 10.07 5.32 16.47
C THR A 143 11.17 6.19 15.87
N LYS A 144 11.19 7.48 16.17
CA LYS A 144 12.28 8.38 15.77
C LYS A 144 13.62 7.94 16.39
N GLU A 145 13.64 7.70 17.70
CA GLU A 145 14.82 7.18 18.40
C GLU A 145 15.26 5.82 17.83
N ASN A 146 14.31 4.95 17.48
CA ASN A 146 14.62 3.67 16.85
C ASN A 146 15.31 3.85 15.48
N VAL A 147 14.82 4.78 14.66
CA VAL A 147 15.43 5.09 13.36
C VAL A 147 16.84 5.67 13.55
N GLU A 148 17.05 6.56 14.51
CA GLU A 148 18.38 7.11 14.82
C GLU A 148 19.35 6.02 15.31
N LYS A 149 18.89 5.07 16.12
CA LYS A 149 19.67 3.89 16.51
C LYS A 149 20.03 3.02 15.30
N LYS A 150 19.05 2.68 14.45
CA LYS A 150 19.25 1.91 13.20
C LYS A 150 20.22 2.57 12.24
N GLN A 151 20.29 3.90 12.21
CA GLN A 151 21.27 4.62 11.40
C GLN A 151 22.71 4.53 11.95
N ALA A 152 22.87 4.31 13.26
CA ALA A 152 24.18 4.20 13.92
C ALA A 152 24.72 2.76 13.99
N LEU A 153 23.88 1.77 13.69
CA LEU A 153 24.20 0.34 13.77
C LEU A 153 25.13 -0.12 12.63
N THR A 154 26.03 -1.04 12.97
CA THR A 154 26.85 -1.75 11.98
C THR A 154 26.06 -2.84 11.26
N TYR A 155 26.59 -3.37 10.15
CA TYR A 155 25.89 -4.37 9.34
C TYR A 155 25.56 -5.65 10.13
N GLU A 156 26.49 -6.12 10.96
CA GLU A 156 26.29 -7.33 11.79
C GLU A 156 25.19 -7.10 12.85
N GLU A 157 25.13 -5.92 13.46
CA GLU A 157 24.10 -5.58 14.44
C GLU A 157 22.72 -5.36 13.78
N MET A 158 22.68 -4.86 12.55
CA MET A 158 21.44 -4.72 11.76
C MET A 158 20.87 -6.07 11.31
N GLU A 159 21.72 -7.05 11.02
CA GLU A 159 21.30 -8.42 10.71
C GLU A 159 20.75 -9.12 11.96
N ALA A 160 21.39 -8.94 13.12
CA ALA A 160 20.91 -9.46 14.40
C ALA A 160 19.56 -8.85 14.83
N GLU A 161 19.37 -7.52 14.73
CA GLU A 161 18.07 -6.89 15.04
C GLU A 161 16.95 -7.37 14.12
N ARG A 162 17.24 -7.64 12.84
CA ARG A 162 16.24 -8.20 11.91
C ARG A 162 15.83 -9.62 12.30
N GLU A 163 16.80 -10.46 12.69
CA GLU A 163 16.50 -11.81 13.18
C GLU A 163 15.68 -11.76 14.47
N GLU A 164 15.99 -10.83 15.39
CA GLU A 164 15.20 -10.62 16.61
C GLU A 164 13.79 -10.07 16.32
N GLU A 165 13.64 -9.12 15.38
CA GLU A 165 12.32 -8.61 14.95
C GLU A 165 11.47 -9.70 14.28
N ASP A 166 12.08 -10.56 13.47
CA ASP A 166 11.39 -11.71 12.85
C ASP A 166 10.94 -12.74 13.92
N ILE A 167 11.76 -12.99 14.94
CA ILE A 167 11.39 -13.84 16.08
C ILE A 167 10.29 -13.18 16.93
N GLN A 168 10.38 -11.87 17.17
CA GLN A 168 9.40 -11.14 17.95
C GLN A 168 8.05 -11.04 17.22
N ALA A 169 8.04 -10.88 15.89
CA ALA A 169 6.83 -10.93 15.08
C ALA A 169 6.17 -12.32 15.09
N ASP A 170 6.97 -13.39 15.11
CA ASP A 170 6.47 -14.76 15.32
C ASP A 170 5.94 -14.97 16.74
N SER A 171 6.49 -14.29 17.75
CA SER A 171 6.02 -14.39 19.15
C SER A 171 4.85 -13.48 19.51
N GLU A 172 4.75 -12.25 18.97
CA GLU A 172 3.64 -11.33 19.22
C GLU A 172 2.36 -11.75 18.47
N SER A 173 2.47 -12.63 17.47
CA SER A 173 1.32 -13.37 16.92
C SER A 173 0.78 -14.44 17.89
N ASP A 174 1.51 -14.79 18.94
CA ASP A 174 1.21 -15.87 19.90
C ASP A 174 0.95 -15.33 21.33
N ASP A 175 1.39 -14.11 21.66
CA ASP A 175 1.42 -13.59 23.05
C ASP A 175 0.33 -12.56 23.43
N GLU A 176 -0.72 -12.39 22.61
CA GLU A 176 -2.02 -11.85 23.06
C GLU A 176 -3.02 -12.98 23.39
N GLU A 177 -2.55 -14.17 23.75
CA GLU A 177 -3.41 -15.25 24.26
C GLU A 177 -3.75 -15.00 25.73
N GLN A 178 -4.61 -14.00 25.97
CA GLN A 178 -5.40 -13.93 27.19
C GLN A 178 -6.03 -15.31 27.39
N GLN A 179 -5.63 -16.02 28.44
CA GLN A 179 -6.03 -17.40 28.72
C GLN A 179 -7.56 -17.46 28.92
N ILE A 180 -8.31 -17.50 27.82
CA ILE A 180 -9.77 -17.57 27.81
C ILE A 180 -10.13 -18.92 28.41
N TYR A 181 -10.65 -18.89 29.63
CA TYR A 181 -11.09 -20.07 30.36
C TYR A 181 -12.07 -20.88 29.48
N ASN A 182 -11.57 -22.02 28.95
CA ASN A 182 -12.29 -22.97 28.11
C ASN A 182 -12.60 -24.24 28.91
N PRO A 183 -13.58 -24.20 29.82
CA PRO A 183 -13.89 -25.30 30.74
C PRO A 183 -14.38 -26.57 30.03
N LEU A 184 -14.77 -26.48 28.75
CA LEU A 184 -15.26 -27.60 27.94
C LEU A 184 -14.22 -28.13 26.94
N LYS A 185 -12.98 -27.59 26.93
CA LYS A 185 -11.91 -27.94 25.98
C LYS A 185 -12.38 -28.02 24.52
N LEU A 186 -13.23 -27.08 24.10
CA LEU A 186 -13.68 -27.00 22.71
C LEU A 186 -12.54 -26.47 21.82
N PRO A 187 -12.30 -27.02 20.62
CA PRO A 187 -11.28 -26.52 19.71
C PRO A 187 -11.49 -25.03 19.40
N MET A 188 -10.41 -24.26 19.41
CA MET A 188 -10.44 -22.83 19.08
C MET A 188 -10.82 -22.64 17.60
N GLY A 189 -11.64 -21.63 17.34
CA GLY A 189 -11.94 -21.22 15.97
C GLY A 189 -10.75 -20.49 15.34
N TRP A 190 -10.87 -20.18 14.05
CA TRP A 190 -9.93 -19.31 13.32
C TRP A 190 -9.89 -17.86 13.84
N ASP A 191 -10.78 -17.51 14.78
CA ASP A 191 -10.92 -16.21 15.45
C ASP A 191 -10.34 -16.22 16.88
N GLY A 192 -9.58 -17.25 17.27
CA GLY A 192 -8.99 -17.41 18.62
C GLY A 192 -9.99 -17.66 19.76
N LYS A 193 -11.30 -17.53 19.50
CA LYS A 193 -12.37 -17.77 20.48
C LYS A 193 -12.84 -19.23 20.48
N PRO A 194 -13.28 -19.77 21.63
CA PRO A 194 -13.89 -21.10 21.69
C PRO A 194 -15.10 -21.19 20.77
N ILE A 195 -15.12 -22.18 19.87
CA ILE A 195 -16.24 -22.38 18.94
C ILE A 195 -17.51 -22.67 19.74
N PRO A 196 -18.63 -21.95 19.51
CA PRO A 196 -19.89 -22.24 20.19
C PRO A 196 -20.29 -23.72 20.07
N TYR A 197 -20.71 -24.32 21.18
CA TYR A 197 -20.97 -25.78 21.27
C TYR A 197 -21.95 -26.30 20.22
N TRP A 198 -22.95 -25.52 19.84
CA TRP A 198 -23.91 -25.89 18.80
C TRP A 198 -23.26 -25.91 17.40
N LEU A 199 -22.32 -25.01 17.13
CA LEU A 199 -21.58 -24.93 15.87
C LEU A 199 -20.58 -26.09 15.75
N TYR A 200 -19.93 -26.44 16.87
CA TYR A 200 -19.08 -27.63 17.00
C TYR A 200 -19.86 -28.91 16.67
N LYS A 201 -21.09 -29.04 17.19
CA LYS A 201 -21.98 -30.19 16.96
C LYS A 201 -22.56 -30.21 15.55
N LEU A 202 -22.86 -29.04 14.97
CA LEU A 202 -23.43 -28.89 13.62
C LEU A 202 -22.42 -29.22 12.51
N HIS A 203 -21.18 -28.73 12.63
CA HIS A 203 -20.14 -28.94 11.61
C HIS A 203 -19.30 -30.21 11.85
N GLY A 204 -19.62 -30.99 12.87
CA GLY A 204 -18.95 -32.25 13.16
C GLY A 204 -17.48 -32.08 13.56
N LEU A 205 -17.09 -30.92 14.13
CA LEU A 205 -15.71 -30.65 14.55
C LEU A 205 -15.24 -31.58 15.68
N GLY A 206 -16.15 -32.25 16.38
CA GLY A 206 -15.81 -33.18 17.47
C GLY A 206 -15.45 -34.59 17.04
N GLN A 207 -15.46 -34.88 15.74
CA GLN A 207 -14.97 -36.15 15.23
C GLN A 207 -13.49 -36.02 14.91
N GLU A 208 -12.66 -36.76 15.66
CA GLU A 208 -11.23 -36.88 15.41
C GLU A 208 -11.00 -37.87 14.25
N PHE A 209 -10.25 -37.45 13.23
CA PHE A 209 -9.81 -38.30 12.13
C PHE A 209 -8.28 -38.37 12.13
N LYS A 210 -7.72 -39.57 12.18
CA LYS A 210 -6.27 -39.79 12.17
C LYS A 210 -5.83 -40.22 10.78
N CYS A 211 -4.70 -39.69 10.31
CA CYS A 211 -4.10 -40.08 9.03
C CYS A 211 -2.70 -40.66 9.26
N GLU A 212 -2.52 -41.95 8.98
CA GLU A 212 -1.27 -42.68 9.16
C GLU A 212 -0.19 -42.19 8.19
N ILE A 213 -0.56 -41.94 6.93
CA ILE A 213 0.34 -41.40 5.88
C ILE A 213 0.95 -40.04 6.29
N CYS A 214 0.24 -39.24 7.10
CA CYS A 214 0.72 -37.97 7.64
C CYS A 214 1.51 -38.10 8.96
N GLY A 215 1.86 -39.31 9.40
CA GLY A 215 2.51 -39.57 10.68
C GLY A 215 1.53 -39.51 11.86
N ASN A 216 0.35 -40.13 11.71
CA ASN A 216 -0.73 -40.16 12.72
C ASN A 216 -1.22 -38.77 13.16
N HIS A 217 -1.16 -37.78 12.27
CA HIS A 217 -1.71 -36.46 12.54
C HIS A 217 -3.23 -36.52 12.69
N SER A 218 -3.75 -35.80 13.69
CA SER A 218 -5.18 -35.79 14.01
C SER A 218 -5.83 -34.54 13.44
N TYR A 219 -6.88 -34.74 12.66
CA TYR A 219 -7.69 -33.69 12.02
C TYR A 219 -9.07 -33.66 12.68
N TRP A 220 -9.50 -32.48 13.11
CA TRP A 220 -10.78 -32.29 13.78
C TRP A 220 -11.86 -31.89 12.76
N GLY A 221 -12.82 -32.78 12.58
CA GLY A 221 -13.95 -32.61 11.67
C GLY A 221 -13.70 -32.97 10.21
N ARG A 222 -14.78 -33.36 9.53
CA ARG A 222 -14.74 -33.92 8.16
C ARG A 222 -14.18 -32.94 7.14
N ARG A 223 -14.46 -31.64 7.25
CA ARG A 223 -13.98 -30.62 6.30
C ARG A 223 -12.47 -30.41 6.38
N ALA A 224 -11.91 -30.38 7.59
CA ALA A 224 -10.46 -30.26 7.79
C ALA A 224 -9.75 -31.52 7.27
N TYR A 225 -10.35 -32.68 7.55
CA TYR A 225 -9.90 -33.95 7.01
C TYR A 225 -9.96 -33.98 5.47
N GLU A 226 -11.06 -33.66 4.80
CA GLU A 226 -11.08 -33.69 3.32
C GLU A 226 -10.09 -32.71 2.67
N ARG A 227 -9.80 -31.58 3.33
CA ARG A 227 -8.81 -30.61 2.87
C ARG A 227 -7.38 -31.14 2.97
N HIS A 228 -7.06 -31.98 3.95
CA HIS A 228 -5.70 -32.45 4.21
C HIS A 228 -5.09 -33.26 3.06
N PHE A 229 -5.91 -33.98 2.27
CA PHE A 229 -5.44 -34.74 1.10
C PHE A 229 -4.74 -33.87 0.05
N LYS A 230 -5.07 -32.57 -0.01
CA LYS A 230 -4.44 -31.60 -0.90
C LYS A 230 -3.29 -30.84 -0.25
N GLU A 231 -3.07 -30.98 1.05
CA GLU A 231 -2.00 -30.28 1.75
C GLU A 231 -0.63 -30.91 1.45
N TRP A 232 0.41 -30.10 1.58
CA TRP A 232 1.79 -30.52 1.32
C TRP A 232 2.19 -31.73 2.16
N ARG A 233 1.78 -31.81 3.43
CA ARG A 233 2.12 -32.91 4.34
C ARG A 233 1.66 -34.27 3.81
N HIS A 234 0.41 -34.35 3.33
CA HIS A 234 -0.13 -35.58 2.76
C HIS A 234 0.48 -35.89 1.38
N GLN A 235 0.66 -34.87 0.54
CA GLN A 235 1.36 -35.03 -0.75
C GLN A 235 2.79 -35.55 -0.58
N HIS A 236 3.51 -35.06 0.43
CA HIS A 236 4.84 -35.50 0.76
C HIS A 236 4.84 -36.95 1.25
N GLY A 237 3.92 -37.32 2.15
CA GLY A 237 3.75 -38.71 2.59
C GLY A 237 3.49 -39.66 1.42
N MET A 238 2.59 -39.30 0.51
CA MET A 238 2.31 -40.09 -0.71
C MET A 238 3.55 -40.19 -1.62
N ARG A 239 4.32 -39.10 -1.76
CA ARG A 239 5.57 -39.08 -2.54
C ARG A 239 6.64 -40.01 -1.93
N CYS A 240 6.78 -40.05 -0.60
CA CYS A 240 7.69 -40.97 0.09
C CYS A 240 7.30 -42.44 -0.12
N LEU A 241 6.01 -42.72 -0.31
CA LEU A 241 5.50 -44.06 -0.65
C LEU A 241 5.63 -44.40 -2.15
N GLY A 242 6.02 -43.45 -3.00
CA GLY A 242 6.06 -43.64 -4.45
C GLY A 242 4.68 -43.70 -5.12
N ILE A 243 3.62 -43.28 -4.43
CA ILE A 243 2.24 -43.34 -4.91
C ILE A 243 1.84 -41.94 -5.41
N PRO A 244 1.30 -41.79 -6.63
CA PRO A 244 0.83 -40.50 -7.11
C PRO A 244 -0.43 -40.06 -6.34
N ASN A 245 -0.42 -38.84 -5.79
CA ASN A 245 -1.57 -38.27 -5.08
C ASN A 245 -2.68 -37.87 -6.07
N THR A 246 -3.50 -38.84 -6.45
CA THR A 246 -4.68 -38.67 -7.29
C THR A 246 -5.95 -38.79 -6.47
N LYS A 247 -7.09 -38.32 -6.99
CA LYS A 247 -8.40 -38.39 -6.30
C LYS A 247 -8.82 -39.81 -5.91
N ASN A 248 -8.24 -40.84 -6.54
CA ASN A 248 -8.52 -42.25 -6.23
C ASN A 248 -8.04 -42.64 -4.84
N PHE A 249 -7.09 -41.89 -4.26
CA PHE A 249 -6.54 -42.12 -2.92
C PHE A 249 -7.18 -41.25 -1.85
N ASN A 250 -8.20 -40.45 -2.19
CA ASN A 250 -8.95 -39.71 -1.18
C ASN A 250 -9.66 -40.69 -0.23
N GLU A 251 -9.71 -40.33 1.05
CA GLU A 251 -10.22 -41.15 2.16
C GLU A 251 -9.34 -42.32 2.61
N ILE A 252 -8.21 -42.57 1.94
CA ILE A 252 -7.25 -43.59 2.37
C ILE A 252 -6.28 -42.98 3.37
N THR A 253 -6.25 -43.54 4.57
CA THR A 253 -5.40 -43.05 5.66
C THR A 253 -4.30 -44.00 6.02
N SER A 254 -4.53 -45.31 5.85
CA SER A 254 -3.53 -46.33 6.15
C SER A 254 -2.54 -46.50 5.01
N ILE A 255 -1.27 -46.69 5.38
CA ILE A 255 -0.19 -46.92 4.43
C ILE A 255 -0.37 -48.27 3.72
N GLU A 256 -0.85 -49.29 4.43
CA GLU A 256 -1.06 -50.63 3.89
C GLU A 256 -2.16 -50.62 2.82
N GLU A 257 -3.30 -49.99 3.12
CA GLU A 257 -4.42 -49.86 2.18
C GLU A 257 -4.03 -49.07 0.92
N ALA A 258 -3.24 -48.00 1.09
CA ALA A 258 -2.75 -47.20 -0.04
C ALA A 258 -1.87 -48.02 -0.99
N LYS A 259 -0.99 -48.88 -0.44
CA LYS A 259 -0.13 -49.77 -1.24
C LYS A 259 -0.94 -50.81 -1.99
N VAL A 260 -1.87 -51.50 -1.32
CA VAL A 260 -2.73 -52.51 -1.94
C VAL A 260 -3.56 -51.91 -3.07
N LEU A 261 -4.13 -50.71 -2.87
CA LEU A 261 -4.87 -50.03 -3.92
C LEU A 261 -3.96 -49.66 -5.10
N TRP A 262 -2.75 -49.17 -4.83
CA TRP A 262 -1.80 -48.79 -5.87
C TRP A 262 -1.37 -49.99 -6.70
N GLU A 263 -1.06 -51.13 -6.08
CA GLU A 263 -0.74 -52.38 -6.77
C GLU A 263 -1.87 -52.80 -7.71
N GLY A 264 -3.12 -52.78 -7.23
CA GLY A 264 -4.29 -53.09 -8.06
C GLY A 264 -4.54 -52.09 -9.20
N ILE A 265 -4.18 -50.82 -9.03
CA ILE A 265 -4.23 -49.81 -10.09
C ILE A 265 -3.12 -50.06 -11.11
N GLN A 266 -1.90 -50.38 -10.68
CA GLN A 266 -0.77 -50.67 -11.57
C GLN A 266 -1.01 -51.92 -12.43
N GLU A 267 -1.63 -52.94 -11.84
CA GLU A 267 -2.06 -54.15 -12.56
C GLU A 267 -3.07 -53.81 -13.66
N LYS A 268 -4.10 -53.01 -13.33
CA LYS A 268 -5.13 -52.57 -14.29
C LYS A 268 -4.59 -51.63 -15.36
N GLN A 269 -3.65 -50.75 -15.02
CA GLN A 269 -3.01 -49.83 -15.98
C GLN A 269 -1.97 -50.53 -16.87
N GLY A 270 -1.66 -51.81 -16.61
CA GLY A 270 -0.73 -52.57 -17.44
C GLY A 270 0.70 -52.03 -17.39
N VAL A 271 1.08 -51.36 -16.29
CA VAL A 271 2.46 -50.90 -16.07
C VAL A 271 3.36 -52.10 -15.75
N ASN A 272 2.82 -53.14 -15.12
CA ASN A 272 3.51 -54.42 -14.87
C ASN A 272 3.18 -55.52 -15.90
N LYS A 273 2.50 -55.18 -17.00
CA LYS A 273 2.19 -56.15 -18.06
C LYS A 273 3.32 -56.13 -19.09
N TRP A 274 4.07 -57.23 -19.16
CA TRP A 274 5.16 -57.45 -20.14
C TRP A 274 4.75 -56.91 -21.52
N ARG A 275 5.56 -56.01 -22.07
CA ARG A 275 5.33 -55.40 -23.38
C ARG A 275 6.28 -56.01 -24.40
N PRO A 276 5.85 -57.02 -25.19
CA PRO A 276 6.73 -57.70 -26.15
C PRO A 276 7.45 -56.76 -27.12
N GLU A 277 6.83 -55.66 -27.53
CA GLU A 277 7.46 -54.71 -28.46
C GLU A 277 8.67 -53.96 -27.89
N LEU A 278 8.73 -53.81 -26.56
CA LEU A 278 9.79 -53.08 -25.85
C LEU A 278 10.76 -54.01 -25.12
N GLU A 279 10.27 -55.14 -24.62
CA GLU A 279 11.00 -56.04 -23.72
C GLU A 279 11.46 -57.35 -24.41
N GLU A 280 10.97 -57.67 -25.61
CA GLU A 280 11.46 -58.82 -26.39
C GLU A 280 12.71 -58.43 -27.18
N GLU A 281 13.82 -59.11 -26.91
CA GLU A 281 15.12 -58.87 -27.53
C GLU A 281 15.36 -59.84 -28.70
N TYR A 282 15.87 -59.30 -29.81
CA TYR A 282 16.23 -60.02 -31.03
C TYR A 282 17.72 -59.79 -31.31
N GLU A 283 18.42 -60.87 -31.66
CA GLU A 283 19.82 -60.84 -32.05
C GLU A 283 19.93 -60.85 -33.58
N ASP A 284 20.74 -59.95 -34.15
CA ASP A 284 21.06 -59.95 -35.58
C ASP A 284 22.13 -61.01 -35.94
N LYS A 285 22.49 -61.10 -37.22
CA LYS A 285 23.51 -62.06 -37.69
C LYS A 285 24.93 -61.72 -37.24
N GLU A 286 25.15 -60.51 -36.75
CA GLU A 286 26.43 -60.00 -36.25
C GLU A 286 26.54 -60.14 -34.72
N GLY A 287 25.47 -60.57 -34.06
CA GLY A 287 25.39 -60.79 -32.62
C GLY A 287 24.94 -59.57 -31.82
N ASN A 288 24.44 -58.52 -32.47
CA ASN A 288 23.93 -57.33 -31.80
C ASN A 288 22.49 -57.54 -31.34
N ILE A 289 22.20 -57.17 -30.10
CA ILE A 289 20.90 -57.36 -29.46
C ILE A 289 20.09 -56.05 -29.55
N TYR A 290 18.89 -56.13 -30.12
CA TYR A 290 17.96 -55.02 -30.26
C TYR A 290 16.59 -55.39 -29.70
N ASN A 291 15.84 -54.41 -29.19
CA ASN A 291 14.42 -54.63 -28.91
C ASN A 291 13.67 -54.92 -30.23
N LYS A 292 12.55 -55.65 -30.14
CA LYS A 292 11.74 -56.07 -31.28
C LYS A 292 11.43 -54.95 -32.26
N LYS A 293 11.01 -53.79 -31.76
CA LYS A 293 10.63 -52.66 -32.61
C LYS A 293 11.83 -52.15 -33.41
N THR A 294 12.94 -51.87 -32.73
CA THR A 294 14.19 -51.42 -33.34
C THR A 294 14.72 -52.44 -34.33
N TYR A 295 14.69 -53.74 -33.99
CA TYR A 295 15.07 -54.82 -34.90
C TYR A 295 14.21 -54.81 -36.17
N THR A 296 12.88 -54.76 -36.03
CA THR A 296 11.97 -54.74 -37.20
C THR A 296 12.12 -53.48 -38.06
N ASP A 297 12.40 -52.32 -37.44
CA ASP A 297 12.61 -51.06 -38.16
C ASP A 297 13.95 -51.06 -38.90
N LEU A 298 15.02 -51.55 -38.28
CA LEU A 298 16.33 -51.73 -38.91
C LEU A 298 16.27 -52.74 -40.06
N GLN A 299 15.55 -53.85 -39.87
CA GLN A 299 15.32 -54.86 -40.90
C GLN A 299 14.53 -54.28 -42.10
N ARG A 300 13.52 -53.45 -41.85
CA ARG A 300 12.76 -52.75 -42.92
C ARG A 300 13.60 -51.74 -43.68
N GLN A 301 14.56 -51.11 -43.00
CA GLN A 301 15.51 -50.17 -43.61
C GLN A 301 16.67 -50.88 -44.31
N GLY A 302 16.80 -52.21 -44.15
CA GLY A 302 17.86 -53.02 -44.74
C GLY A 302 19.23 -52.82 -44.09
N LEU A 303 19.25 -52.38 -42.83
CA LEU A 303 20.47 -52.10 -42.06
C LEU A 303 20.99 -53.32 -41.30
N ILE A 304 20.17 -54.37 -41.13
CA ILE A 304 20.49 -55.67 -40.51
C ILE A 304 19.82 -56.82 -41.25
#